data_AF-A0A7X5V587-F1
#
_entry.id   AF-A0A7X5V587-F1
#
_cell.length_a   1.000
_cell.length_b   1.000
_cell.length_c   1.000
_cell.angle_alpha   90.00
_cell.angle_beta   90.00
_cell.angle_gamma   90.00
#
_symmetry.space_group_name_H-M   'P 1'
#
loop_
_entity.id
_entity.type
_entity.pdbx_description
1 polymer ?
#
loop_
_entity_poly.entity_id
_entity_poly.type
_entity_poly.pdbx_seq_one_letter_code
_entity_poly.pdbx_strand_id
1 'polypeptide(L)'
;MKPRPHRLVAPALAIALSTMPSATAAQDAPIGYGCGDLVAIGRARSLDYTPVDSEDDMLGHGWITAKLKIRKVLRGHAAAPTVPVRYFAHADLRDDRDFLFVIAKDEAGRNVVRTARPIEDAVDQRLAARCG
;
A
#
# COMPACT_ATOMS: atom_id res chain seq x y z
N MET A 1 -63.71 34.61 -36.08
CA MET A 1 -62.25 34.82 -36.16
C MET A 1 -61.56 33.74 -35.33
N LYS A 2 -60.49 33.16 -35.88
CA LYS A 2 -59.82 31.92 -35.44
C LYS A 2 -58.76 32.20 -34.37
N PRO A 3 -58.60 31.40 -33.30
CA PRO A 3 -57.33 31.32 -32.59
C PRO A 3 -56.64 29.98 -32.89
N ARG A 4 -55.34 30.06 -33.18
CA ARG A 4 -54.44 28.94 -33.44
C ARG A 4 -54.09 28.24 -32.11
N PRO A 5 -53.95 26.91 -32.07
CA PRO A 5 -53.26 26.27 -30.96
C PRO A 5 -51.75 26.49 -31.10
N HIS A 6 -51.17 27.24 -30.17
CA HIS A 6 -49.72 27.35 -30.03
C HIS A 6 -49.18 26.02 -29.51
N ARG A 7 -48.45 25.30 -30.37
CA ARG A 7 -47.61 24.16 -29.97
C ARG A 7 -46.49 24.70 -29.08
N LEU A 8 -46.55 24.42 -27.78
CA LEU A 8 -45.42 24.57 -26.88
C LEU A 8 -44.43 23.45 -27.20
N VAL A 9 -43.38 23.78 -27.94
CA VAL A 9 -42.22 22.91 -28.13
C VAL A 9 -41.39 23.03 -26.85
N ALA A 10 -41.47 22.02 -25.98
CA ALA A 10 -40.55 21.92 -24.85
C ALA A 10 -39.14 21.61 -25.38
N PRO A 11 -38.09 22.34 -24.97
CA PRO A 11 -36.74 21.97 -25.33
C PRO A 11 -36.34 20.74 -24.51
N ALA A 12 -36.08 19.63 -25.20
CA ALA A 12 -35.46 18.46 -24.62
C ALA A 12 -34.02 18.84 -24.21
N LEU A 13 -33.81 19.08 -22.91
CA LEU A 13 -32.50 19.27 -22.33
C LEU A 13 -31.79 17.90 -22.32
N ALA A 14 -31.00 17.62 -23.35
CA ALA A 14 -30.14 16.45 -23.39
C ALA A 14 -28.95 16.67 -22.44
N ILE A 15 -29.03 16.10 -21.24
CA ILE A 15 -27.88 15.99 -20.34
C ILE A 15 -26.91 15.00 -21.00
N ALA A 16 -25.85 15.52 -21.62
CA ALA A 16 -24.74 14.69 -22.08
C ALA A 16 -24.09 14.06 -20.85
N LEU A 17 -24.36 12.78 -20.59
CA LEU A 17 -23.59 11.98 -19.64
C LEU A 17 -22.17 11.88 -20.17
N SER A 18 -21.30 12.80 -19.75
CA SER A 18 -19.87 12.66 -19.91
C SER A 18 -19.46 11.38 -19.20
N THR A 19 -19.10 10.34 -19.95
CA THR A 19 -18.47 9.14 -19.42
C THR A 19 -17.10 9.55 -18.87
N MET A 20 -17.07 9.99 -17.62
CA MET A 20 -15.81 10.13 -16.91
C MET A 20 -15.17 8.74 -16.85
N PRO A 21 -13.93 8.57 -17.34
CA PRO A 21 -13.19 7.35 -17.12
C PRO A 21 -13.11 7.16 -15.61
N SER A 22 -13.74 6.11 -15.11
CA SER A 22 -13.56 5.72 -13.72
C SER A 22 -12.08 5.41 -13.57
N ALA A 23 -11.35 6.28 -12.86
CA ALA A 23 -10.03 5.95 -12.36
C ALA A 23 -10.23 4.75 -11.42
N THR A 24 -10.04 3.55 -11.95
CA THR A 24 -9.96 2.35 -11.14
C THR A 24 -8.84 2.57 -10.14
N ALA A 25 -9.23 2.71 -8.87
CA ALA A 25 -8.29 2.85 -7.78
C ALA A 25 -7.26 1.73 -7.87
N ALA A 26 -5.97 2.07 -7.73
CA ALA A 26 -4.83 1.16 -7.81
C ALA A 26 -4.78 0.10 -6.68
N GLN A 27 -5.93 -0.26 -6.10
CA GLN A 27 -6.06 -1.14 -4.94
C GLN A 27 -5.87 -2.63 -5.28
N ASP A 28 -6.00 -3.02 -6.56
CA ASP A 28 -5.92 -4.42 -7.00
C ASP A 28 -4.57 -4.83 -7.63
N ALA A 29 -3.55 -3.97 -7.58
CA ALA A 29 -2.25 -4.32 -8.13
C ALA A 29 -1.58 -5.41 -7.27
N PRO A 30 -1.04 -6.48 -7.88
CA PRO A 30 -0.28 -7.51 -7.18
C PRO A 30 0.86 -6.93 -6.32
N ILE A 31 1.07 -7.50 -5.14
CA ILE A 31 2.20 -7.10 -4.29
C ILE A 31 3.48 -7.71 -4.89
N GLY A 32 4.32 -6.83 -5.44
CA GLY A 32 5.60 -7.20 -6.03
C GLY A 32 6.64 -7.59 -4.99
N TYR A 33 7.41 -8.65 -5.26
CA TYR A 33 8.57 -9.05 -4.44
C TYR A 33 9.72 -9.53 -5.33
N GLY A 34 10.96 -9.29 -4.91
CA GLY A 34 12.18 -9.79 -5.54
C GLY A 34 12.51 -11.22 -5.11
N CYS A 35 13.40 -11.89 -5.85
CA CYS A 35 13.74 -13.31 -5.62
C CYS A 35 14.45 -13.55 -4.28
N GLY A 36 15.19 -12.55 -3.80
CA GLY A 36 15.86 -12.59 -2.50
C GLY A 36 15.03 -12.03 -1.34
N ASP A 37 13.80 -11.58 -1.61
CA ASP A 37 12.96 -10.95 -0.59
C ASP A 37 12.28 -12.02 0.29
N LEU A 38 12.15 -11.72 1.57
CA LEU A 38 11.29 -12.43 2.50
C LEU A 38 9.90 -11.79 2.45
N VAL A 39 8.88 -12.60 2.12
CA VAL A 39 7.47 -12.18 2.21
C VAL A 39 6.84 -12.90 3.39
N ALA A 40 6.32 -12.15 4.36
CA ALA A 40 5.82 -12.73 5.60
C ALA A 40 4.62 -11.96 6.15
N ILE A 41 3.76 -12.67 6.88
CA ILE A 41 2.74 -12.09 7.74
C ILE A 41 3.30 -12.00 9.14
N GLY A 42 3.15 -10.86 9.78
CA GLY A 42 3.62 -10.64 11.13
C GLY A 42 3.18 -9.31 11.70
N ARG A 43 3.88 -8.88 12.74
CA ARG A 43 3.58 -7.67 13.49
C ARG A 43 4.86 -6.97 13.88
N ALA A 44 4.92 -5.67 13.62
CA ALA A 44 6.07 -4.84 13.95
C ALA A 44 5.82 -4.12 15.28
N ARG A 45 6.86 -4.05 16.11
CA ARG A 45 6.93 -3.15 17.26
C ARG A 45 8.08 -2.19 17.04
N SER A 46 7.78 -0.91 16.87
CA SER A 46 8.77 0.15 16.75
C SER A 46 9.64 0.24 18.00
N LEU A 47 10.90 0.60 17.79
CA LEU A 47 11.90 0.76 18.84
C LEU A 47 12.43 2.19 18.88
N ASP A 48 12.75 2.76 17.71
CA ASP A 48 13.38 4.06 17.59
C ASP A 48 13.03 4.71 16.25
N TYR A 49 13.07 6.04 16.20
CA TYR A 49 12.81 6.88 15.03
C TYR A 49 13.98 7.84 14.81
N THR A 50 14.53 7.84 13.60
CA THR A 50 15.55 8.78 13.17
C THR A 50 14.99 9.66 12.05
N PRO A 51 14.78 10.96 12.27
CA PRO A 51 14.27 11.86 11.23
C PRO A 51 15.25 11.93 10.06
N VAL A 52 14.73 12.12 8.85
CA VAL A 52 15.53 12.56 7.71
C VAL A 52 15.28 14.04 7.54
N ASP A 53 16.33 14.85 7.74
CA ASP A 53 16.23 16.30 7.59
C ASP A 53 16.31 16.65 6.09
N SER A 54 15.18 17.03 5.54
CA SER A 54 15.02 17.37 4.13
C SER A 54 13.97 18.46 3.99
N GLU A 55 14.34 19.59 3.38
CA GLU A 55 13.41 20.72 3.16
C GLU A 55 12.19 20.31 2.31
N ASP A 56 12.35 19.29 1.46
CA ASP A 56 11.28 18.73 0.63
C ASP A 56 10.35 17.76 1.38
N ASP A 57 10.67 17.38 2.62
CA ASP A 57 9.88 16.40 3.39
C ASP A 57 8.84 17.08 4.30
N MET A 58 7.78 17.58 3.67
CA MET A 58 6.69 18.26 4.36
C MET A 58 5.92 17.37 5.36
N LEU A 59 6.07 16.05 5.29
CA LEU A 59 5.33 15.09 6.13
C LEU A 59 6.17 14.54 7.28
N GLY A 60 7.46 14.88 7.36
CA GLY A 60 8.36 14.47 8.44
C GLY A 60 8.63 12.96 8.47
N HIS A 61 9.09 12.40 7.35
CA HIS A 61 9.50 11.01 7.30
C HIS A 61 10.85 10.79 8.00
N GLY A 62 11.00 9.57 8.49
CA GLY A 62 12.23 9.12 9.07
C GLY A 62 12.38 7.62 8.94
N TRP A 63 13.53 7.16 9.40
CA TRP A 63 13.81 5.74 9.53
C TRP A 63 13.35 5.24 10.89
N ILE A 64 12.43 4.29 10.87
CA ILE A 64 11.97 3.60 12.08
C ILE A 64 12.67 2.25 12.15
N THR A 65 13.27 1.94 13.30
CA THR A 65 13.75 0.60 13.61
C THR A 65 12.69 -0.16 14.39
N ALA A 66 12.51 -1.45 14.09
CA ALA A 66 11.47 -2.26 14.70
C ALA A 66 11.89 -3.72 14.87
N LYS A 67 11.21 -4.42 15.79
CA LYS A 67 11.20 -5.89 15.86
C LYS A 67 9.96 -6.41 15.16
N LEU A 68 10.16 -7.15 14.07
CA LEU A 68 9.09 -7.84 13.37
C LEU A 68 8.95 -9.26 13.91
N LYS A 69 7.86 -9.55 14.60
CA LYS A 69 7.48 -10.92 14.96
C LYS A 69 6.76 -11.58 13.80
N ILE A 70 7.40 -12.57 13.19
CA ILE A 70 6.85 -13.32 12.06
C ILE A 70 5.84 -14.34 12.58
N ARG A 71 4.67 -14.38 11.95
CA ARG A 71 3.59 -15.35 12.22
C ARG A 71 3.52 -16.41 11.13
N LYS A 72 3.75 -16.02 9.88
CA LYS A 72 3.76 -16.94 8.73
C LYS A 72 4.73 -16.44 7.67
N VAL A 73 5.57 -17.31 7.15
CA VAL A 73 6.38 -17.02 5.96
C VAL A 73 5.58 -17.44 4.73
N LEU A 74 5.51 -16.55 3.73
CA LEU A 74 4.84 -16.78 2.45
C LEU A 74 5.85 -17.09 1.34
N ARG A 75 6.99 -16.40 1.33
CA ARG A 75 8.11 -16.59 0.38
C ARG A 75 9.45 -16.30 1.06
N GLY A 76 10.51 -16.93 0.57
CA GLY A 76 11.86 -16.78 1.11
C GLY A 76 12.06 -17.55 2.42
N HIS A 77 13.10 -17.18 3.17
CA HIS A 77 13.45 -17.80 4.44
C HIS A 77 13.70 -16.74 5.52
N ALA A 78 13.18 -16.98 6.72
CA ALA A 78 13.44 -16.16 7.89
C ALA A 78 14.43 -16.87 8.81
N ALA A 79 15.56 -16.23 9.10
CA ALA A 79 16.59 -16.78 9.98
C ALA A 79 16.14 -16.92 11.44
N ALA A 80 15.10 -16.17 11.85
CA ALA A 80 14.54 -16.21 13.20
C ALA A 80 13.05 -15.85 13.20
N PRO A 81 12.27 -16.28 14.22
CA PRO A 81 10.87 -15.89 14.37
C PRO A 81 10.66 -14.40 14.65
N THR A 82 11.69 -13.70 15.12
CA THR A 82 11.69 -12.24 15.27
C THR A 82 12.88 -11.67 14.53
N VAL A 83 12.60 -10.75 13.60
CA VAL A 83 13.60 -10.18 12.71
C VAL A 83 13.71 -8.67 13.01
N PRO A 84 14.91 -8.13 13.27
CA PRO A 84 15.11 -6.69 13.32
C PRO A 84 14.97 -6.14 11.91
N VAL A 85 14.11 -5.13 11.75
CA VAL A 85 13.85 -4.47 10.48
C VAL A 85 13.96 -2.95 10.64
N ARG A 86 14.15 -2.25 9.53
CA ARG A 86 13.91 -0.81 9.43
C ARG A 86 12.95 -0.50 8.29
N TYR A 87 12.22 0.60 8.42
CA TYR A 87 11.31 1.08 7.38
C TYR A 87 11.28 2.60 7.37
N PHE A 88 11.00 3.16 6.20
CA PHE A 88 10.89 4.61 6.02
C PHE A 88 9.41 5.01 6.06
N ALA A 89 9.02 5.83 7.02
CA ALA A 89 7.64 6.26 7.20
C ALA A 89 7.56 7.54 8.03
N HIS A 90 6.40 8.20 7.97
CA HIS A 90 6.04 9.32 8.84
C HIS A 90 5.34 8.86 10.13
N ALA A 91 4.88 7.61 10.20
CA ALA A 91 4.13 7.07 11.33
C ALA A 91 4.47 5.60 11.62
N ASP A 92 4.25 5.22 12.87
CA ASP A 92 4.44 3.84 13.32
C ASP A 92 3.38 2.89 12.75
N LEU A 93 3.81 1.67 12.45
CA LEU A 93 2.90 0.57 12.24
C LEU A 93 2.28 0.18 13.57
N ARG A 94 0.96 -0.04 13.59
CA ARG A 94 0.26 -0.47 14.80
C ARG A 94 0.75 -1.86 15.24
N ASP A 95 1.13 -1.98 16.50
CA ASP A 95 1.62 -3.24 17.08
C ASP A 95 0.49 -4.17 17.55
N ASP A 96 -0.78 -3.77 17.39
CA ASP A 96 -1.95 -4.59 17.70
C ASP A 96 -2.45 -5.38 16.48
N ARG A 97 -1.91 -5.12 15.28
CA ARG A 97 -2.36 -5.69 14.02
C ARG A 97 -1.29 -6.46 13.27
N ASP A 98 -1.73 -7.42 12.49
CA ASP A 98 -0.87 -8.17 11.58
C ASP A 98 -0.91 -7.54 10.19
N PHE A 99 0.25 -7.52 9.54
CA PHE A 99 0.47 -6.97 8.21
C PHE A 99 1.22 -7.99 7.35
N LEU A 100 1.04 -7.90 6.03
CA LEU A 100 1.94 -8.52 5.08
C LEU A 100 3.15 -7.60 4.86
N PHE A 101 4.33 -8.17 4.99
CA PHE A 101 5.61 -7.52 4.78
C PHE A 101 6.35 -8.09 3.58
N VAL A 102 6.94 -7.22 2.77
CA VAL A 102 8.02 -7.57 1.83
C VAL A 102 9.31 -6.99 2.40
N ILE A 103 10.28 -7.85 2.66
CA ILE A 103 11.50 -7.53 3.39
C ILE A 103 12.68 -7.87 2.50
N ALA A 104 13.47 -6.86 2.15
CA ALA A 104 14.69 -7.00 1.38
C ALA A 104 15.92 -6.84 2.28
N LYS A 105 17.10 -7.10 1.71
CA LYS A 105 18.37 -6.69 2.27
C LYS A 105 18.80 -5.36 1.66
N ASP A 106 19.29 -4.43 2.48
CA ASP A 106 20.04 -3.27 1.98
C ASP A 106 21.49 -3.64 1.66
N GLU A 107 22.27 -2.67 1.18
CA GLU A 107 23.69 -2.83 0.84
C GLU A 107 24.55 -3.28 2.03
N ALA A 108 24.11 -2.97 3.25
CA ALA A 108 24.77 -3.39 4.49
C ALA A 108 24.25 -4.75 5.02
N GLY A 109 23.38 -5.45 4.28
CA GLY A 109 22.80 -6.74 4.67
C GLY A 109 21.71 -6.65 5.75
N ARG A 110 21.23 -5.45 6.08
CA ARG A 110 20.17 -5.23 7.07
C ARG A 110 18.81 -5.46 6.45
N ASN A 111 17.84 -5.91 7.25
CA ASN A 111 16.48 -6.12 6.76
C ASN A 111 15.75 -4.78 6.64
N VAL A 112 15.25 -4.48 5.44
CA VAL A 112 14.47 -3.27 5.16
C VAL A 112 13.09 -3.67 4.66
N VAL A 113 12.04 -3.13 5.28
CA VAL A 113 10.68 -3.31 4.79
C VAL A 113 10.50 -2.42 3.57
N ARG A 114 10.17 -3.04 2.43
CA ARG A 114 9.80 -2.34 1.20
C ARG A 114 8.31 -2.09 1.11
N THR A 115 7.53 -3.00 1.67
CA THR A 115 6.07 -2.96 1.66
C THR A 115 5.54 -3.46 2.99
N ALA A 116 4.60 -2.73 3.58
CA ALA A 116 3.74 -3.19 4.67
C ALA A 116 2.28 -2.95 4.28
N ARG A 117 1.45 -3.99 4.29
CA ARG A 117 0.02 -3.90 3.92
C ARG A 117 -0.85 -4.51 5.01
N PRO A 118 -1.92 -3.83 5.45
CA PRO A 118 -2.90 -4.43 6.34
C PRO A 118 -3.47 -5.70 5.72
N ILE A 119 -3.75 -6.70 6.57
CA ILE A 119 -4.44 -7.91 6.15
C ILE A 119 -5.92 -7.68 6.40
N GLU A 120 -6.66 -7.38 5.35
CA GLU A 120 -8.13 -7.30 5.34
C GLU A 120 -8.72 -8.64 4.86
N ASP A 121 -9.99 -8.89 5.18
CA ASP A 121 -10.67 -10.18 4.90
C ASP A 121 -10.71 -10.55 3.39
N ALA A 122 -10.49 -9.56 2.51
CA ALA A 122 -10.43 -9.72 1.05
C ALA A 122 -9.02 -9.48 0.47
N VAL A 123 -7.93 -9.66 1.25
CA VAL A 123 -6.58 -9.67 0.66
C VAL A 123 -6.40 -10.96 -0.14
N ASP A 124 -6.94 -10.92 -1.34
CA ASP A 124 -6.60 -11.73 -2.51
C ASP A 124 -5.11 -11.48 -2.80
N GLN A 125 -4.24 -12.22 -2.10
CA GLN A 125 -2.79 -12.08 -2.22
C GLN A 125 -2.32 -12.61 -3.58
N ARG A 126 -2.50 -11.79 -4.62
CA ARG A 126 -1.73 -11.93 -5.86
C ARG A 126 -0.33 -11.42 -5.56
N LEU A 127 0.53 -12.30 -5.06
CA LEU A 127 1.96 -12.05 -4.98
C LEU A 127 2.56 -12.18 -6.39
N ALA A 128 3.25 -11.15 -6.85
CA ALA A 128 3.92 -11.16 -8.15
C ALA A 128 5.44 -11.16 -7.95
N ALA A 129 6.08 -12.27 -8.31
CA ALA A 129 7.54 -12.32 -8.35
C ALA A 129 8.04 -11.39 -9.46
N ARG A 130 9.09 -10.63 -9.18
CA ARG A 130 9.80 -9.79 -10.16
C ARG A 130 11.13 -10.42 -10.58
N CYS A 131 11.17 -11.75 -10.61
CA CYS A 131 12.31 -12.52 -11.11
C CYS A 131 12.26 -12.53 -12.64
N GLY A 132 13.32 -12.02 -13.28
CA GLY A 132 13.52 -12.13 -14.72
C GLY A 132 14.10 -13.48 -15.11
#